data_AF-A0AAD5UPW4-F1
#
_entry.id   AF-A0AAD5UPW4-F1
#
_cell.length_a   1.000
_cell.length_b   1.000
_cell.length_c   1.000
_cell.angle_alpha   90.00
_cell.angle_beta   90.00
_cell.angle_gamma   90.00
#
_symmetry.space_group_name_H-M   'P 1'
#
loop_
_entity.id
_entity.type
_entity.pdbx_description
1 polymer ?
#
loop_
_entity_poly.entity_id
_entity_poly.type
_entity_poly.pdbx_seq_one_letter_code
_entity_poly.pdbx_strand_id
1 'polypeptide(L)' 'MPNGTHAVVEHPNPKNVPTLTPGTVAPEIMASWFSACITHPMNRKTAPEDEVAVVLRGLQDPLIKAWYEPDFECI' A
#
# COMPACT_ATOMS: atom_id res chain seq x y z
N MET A 1 3.95 -25.86 3.59
CA MET A 1 4.06 -25.00 2.39
C MET A 1 3.15 -23.81 2.64
N PRO A 2 3.59 -22.55 2.48
CA PRO A 2 2.65 -21.43 2.58
C PRO A 2 1.65 -21.59 1.43
N ASN A 3 0.37 -21.72 1.76
CA ASN A 3 -0.72 -21.72 0.78
C ASN A 3 -0.70 -20.36 0.11
N GLY A 4 -0.07 -20.27 -1.06
CA GLY A 4 0.20 -19.02 -1.77
C GLY A 4 -1.06 -18.40 -2.33
N THR A 5 -1.78 -17.64 -1.50
CA THR A 5 -2.73 -16.66 -2.00
C THR A 5 -1.94 -15.55 -2.68
N HIS A 6 -2.24 -15.27 -3.95
CA HIS A 6 -1.69 -14.11 -4.64
C HIS A 6 -2.20 -12.84 -3.96
N ALA A 7 -1.31 -11.87 -3.77
CA ALA A 7 -1.72 -10.55 -3.27
C ALA A 7 -2.65 -9.88 -4.29
N VAL A 8 -3.57 -9.07 -3.80
CA VAL A 8 -4.54 -8.33 -4.61
C VAL A 8 -4.46 -6.85 -4.26
N VAL A 9 -4.60 -5.99 -5.27
CA VAL A 9 -4.74 -4.56 -5.08
C VAL A 9 -6.22 -4.21 -5.02
N GLU A 10 -6.68 -3.74 -3.88
CA GLU A 10 -8.02 -3.20 -3.71
C GLU A 10 -7.98 -1.67 -3.80
N HIS A 11 -8.47 -1.14 -4.91
CA HIS A 11 -8.61 0.31 -5.12
C HIS A 11 -9.93 0.61 -5.86
N PRO A 12 -11.09 0.37 -5.22
CA PRO A 12 -12.39 0.44 -5.90
C PRO A 12 -12.77 1.87 -6.32
N ASN A 13 -12.10 2.89 -5.79
CA ASN A 13 -12.29 4.29 -6.13
C ASN A 13 -10.97 5.05 -5.90
N PRO A 14 -10.55 5.97 -6.78
CA PRO A 14 -9.41 6.87 -6.58
C PRO A 14 -9.38 7.61 -5.23
N LYS A 15 -10.53 7.78 -4.58
CA LYS A 15 -10.64 8.39 -3.24
C LYS A 15 -10.27 7.45 -2.09
N ASN A 16 -10.16 6.15 -2.32
CA ASN A 16 -9.82 5.17 -1.29
C ASN A 16 -8.34 4.90 -1.28
N VAL A 17 -7.78 4.60 -0.11
CA VAL A 17 -6.36 4.22 -0.02
C VAL A 17 -6.18 2.89 -0.75
N PRO A 18 -5.21 2.78 -1.68
CA PRO A 18 -4.93 1.53 -2.36
C PRO A 18 -4.43 0.50 -1.35
N THR A 19 -5.14 -0.61 -1.25
CA THR A 19 -4.82 -1.67 -0.29
C THR A 19 -4.14 -2.82 -1.00
N LEU A 20 -2.96 -3.23 -0.52
CA LEU A 20 -2.27 -4.44 -0.97
C LEU A 20 -2.49 -5.52 0.07
N THR A 21 -3.25 -6.56 -0.30
CA THR A 21 -3.56 -7.67 0.60
C THR A 21 -2.34 -8.58 0.82
N PRO A 22 -2.26 -9.31 1.95
CA PRO A 22 -1.18 -10.26 2.19
C PRO A 22 -1.14 -11.36 1.12
N GLY A 23 0.06 -11.73 0.69
CA GLY A 23 0.23 -12.81 -0.29
C GLY A 23 1.47 -12.66 -1.16
N THR A 24 1.60 -13.54 -2.15
CA THR A 24 2.69 -13.46 -3.13
C THR A 24 2.51 -12.24 -4.02
N VAL A 25 3.43 -11.29 -3.93
CA VAL A 25 3.46 -10.08 -4.78
C VAL A 25 4.24 -10.39 -6.06
N ALA A 26 3.52 -10.50 -7.17
CA ALA A 26 4.12 -10.55 -8.50
C ALA A 26 4.41 -9.12 -9.03
N PRO A 27 5.34 -8.95 -9.99
CA PRO A 27 5.69 -7.63 -10.52
C PRO A 27 4.50 -6.79 -11.01
N GLU A 28 3.50 -7.43 -11.62
CA GLU A 28 2.29 -6.80 -12.12
C GLU A 28 1.38 -6.27 -10.99
N ILE A 29 1.32 -6.96 -9.85
CA ILE A 29 0.58 -6.53 -8.65
C ILE A 29 1.27 -5.29 -8.09
N MET A 30 2.61 -5.29 -8.05
CA MET A 30 3.39 -4.16 -7.57
C MET A 30 3.22 -2.91 -8.45
N ALA A 31 3.23 -3.10 -9.78
CA ALA A 31 3.00 -2.01 -10.74
C ALA A 31 1.58 -1.42 -10.62
N SER A 32 0.58 -2.28 -10.39
CA SER A 32 -0.80 -1.85 -10.17
C SER A 32 -0.93 -1.03 -8.88
N TRP A 33 -0.34 -1.51 -7.77
CA TRP A 33 -0.36 -0.78 -6.50
C TRP A 33 0.36 0.57 -6.61
N PHE A 34 1.53 0.63 -7.25
CA PHE A 34 2.26 1.87 -7.48
C PHE A 34 1.44 2.91 -8.26
N SER A 35 0.80 2.47 -9.34
CA SER A 35 -0.10 3.33 -10.15
C SER A 35 -1.28 3.85 -9.31
N ALA A 36 -1.81 3.01 -8.41
CA ALA A 36 -2.87 3.37 -7.49
C ALA A 36 -2.41 4.40 -6.44
N CYS A 37 -1.18 4.27 -5.94
CA CYS A 37 -0.57 5.22 -5.01
C CYS A 37 -0.36 6.61 -5.63
N ILE A 38 0.05 6.68 -6.90
CA ILE A 38 0.21 7.96 -7.62
C ILE A 38 -1.14 8.65 -7.87
N THR A 39 -2.17 7.87 -8.18
CA THR A 39 -3.49 8.40 -8.55
C THR A 39 -4.35 8.76 -7.34
N HIS A 40 -4.07 8.17 -6.17
CA HIS A 40 -4.77 8.45 -4.92
C HIS A 40 -4.73 9.92 -4.46
N PRO A 41 -3.56 10.59 -4.38
CA PRO A 41 -3.47 11.98 -3.94
C PRO A 41 -4.00 13.00 -4.96
N MET A 42 -4.09 12.65 -6.26
CA MET A 42 -4.50 13.59 -7.33
C MET A 42 -5.86 14.26 -7.10
N ASN A 43 -6.74 13.68 -6.27
CA ASN A 43 -8.05 14.24 -5.93
C ASN A 43 -8.22 14.60 -4.44
N ARG A 44 -7.15 14.56 -3.65
CA ARG A 44 -7.16 14.84 -2.19
C ARG A 44 -6.25 16.02 -1.87
N LYS A 45 -6.69 16.85 -0.91
CA LYS A 45 -5.86 17.89 -0.29
C LYS A 45 -5.07 17.27 0.86
N THR A 46 -4.24 16.27 0.56
CA THR A 46 -3.29 15.74 1.54
C THR A 46 -2.04 16.60 1.47
N ALA A 47 -1.44 16.93 2.61
CA ALA A 47 -0.15 17.61 2.59
C ALA A 47 0.91 16.63 2.05
N PRO A 48 1.87 17.06 1.22
CA PRO A 48 2.88 16.16 0.63
C PRO A 48 3.59 15.28 1.67
N GLU A 49 3.82 15.82 2.87
CA GLU A 49 4.41 15.13 4.02
C GLU A 49 3.55 13.97 4.56
N ASP A 50 2.23 14.03 4.39
CA ASP A 50 1.28 13.03 4.88
C ASP A 50 0.93 11.96 3.83
N GLU A 51 1.22 12.21 2.55
CA GLU A 51 0.83 11.32 1.44
C GLU A 51 1.40 9.90 1.60
N VAL A 52 2.67 9.82 2.03
CA VAL A 52 3.36 8.54 2.27
C VAL A 52 2.70 7.79 3.42
N ALA A 53 2.42 8.47 4.55
CA ALA A 53 1.79 7.85 5.70
C ALA A 53 0.37 7.33 5.39
N VAL A 54 -0.38 8.03 4.53
CA VAL A 54 -1.72 7.59 4.09
C VAL A 54 -1.63 6.31 3.26
N VAL A 55 -0.70 6.25 2.30
CA VAL A 55 -0.51 5.07 1.43
C VAL A 55 -0.02 3.86 2.20
N LEU A 56 0.91 4.05 3.14
CA LEU A 56 1.46 2.96 3.95
C LEU A 56 0.39 2.23 4.78
N ARG A 57 -0.69 2.91 5.19
CA ARG A 57 -1.83 2.26 5.87
C ARG A 57 -2.55 1.22 4.99
N GLY A 58 -2.38 1.31 3.67
CA GLY A 58 -2.93 0.36 2.71
C GLY A 58 -2.08 -0.92 2.55
N LEU A 59 -0.83 -0.94 3.03
CA LEU A 59 -0.04 -2.17 3.05
C LEU A 59 -0.55 -3.05 4.20
N GLN A 60 -1.17 -4.19 3.87
CA GLN A 60 -1.69 -5.10 4.90
C GLN A 60 -0.80 -6.30 5.19
N ASP A 61 0.24 -6.51 4.38
CA ASP A 61 1.18 -7.60 4.58
C ASP A 61 1.96 -7.42 5.90
N PRO A 62 1.86 -8.36 6.86
CA PRO A 62 2.51 -8.26 8.16
C PRO A 62 4.04 -8.20 8.09
N LEU A 63 4.67 -8.84 7.08
CA LEU A 63 6.12 -8.82 6.91
C LEU A 63 6.58 -7.47 6.39
N ILE A 64 5.84 -6.90 5.43
CA ILE A 64 6.12 -5.56 4.91
C ILE A 64 5.91 -4.53 6.02
N LYS A 65 4.83 -4.64 6.81
CA LYS A 65 4.61 -3.81 8.00
C LYS A 65 5.79 -3.85 8.96
N ALA A 66 6.17 -5.05 9.38
CA ALA A 66 7.28 -5.24 10.32
C ALA A 66 8.62 -4.71 9.79
N TRP A 67 8.78 -4.56 8.47
CA TRP A 67 9.98 -3.98 7.88
C TRP A 67 10.06 -2.45 8.05
N TYR A 68 8.94 -1.72 7.96
CA TYR A 68 8.95 -0.25 8.05
C TYR A 68 8.45 0.31 9.38
N GLU A 69 7.71 -0.45 10.19
CA GLU A 69 7.24 -0.02 11.52
C GLU A 69 8.38 0.39 12.50
N PRO A 70 9.56 -0.28 12.50
CA PRO A 70 10.70 0.16 13.32
C PRO A 70 11.18 1.57 12.99
N ASP A 71 10.99 2.01 11.74
CA ASP A 71 11.37 3.34 11.29
C ASP A 71 10.31 4.40 11.64
N PHE A 72 9.08 4.00 11.97
CA PHE A 72 7.99 4.90 12.37
C PHE A 72 7.95 5.22 13.87
N GLU A 73 8.47 4.36 14.75
CA GLU A 73 8.57 4.67 16.19
C GLU A 73 9.69 5.69 16.52
N CYS A 74 10.49 6.08 15.52
CA CYS A 74 11.58 7.06 15.65
C CYS A 74 11.25 8.45 15.08
N ILE A 75 10.00 8.71 14.65
CA ILE A 75 9.56 10.00 14.08
C ILE A 75 8.68 10.78 15.05
#